data_AF-A0A0B5FGY2-F1
#
_entry.id   AF-A0A0B5FGY2-F1
#
_cell.length_a   1.000
_cell.length_b   1.000
_cell.length_c   1.000
_cell.angle_alpha   90.00
_cell.angle_beta   90.00
_cell.angle_gamma   90.00
#
_symmetry.space_group_name_H-M   'P 1'
#
loop_
_entity.id
_entity.type
_entity.pdbx_description
1 polymer ?
#
loop_
_entity_poly.entity_id
_entity_poly.type
_entity_poly.pdbx_seq_one_letter_code
_entity_poly.pdbx_strand_id
1 'polypeptide(L)' 'MPLGIIQALVLILVINRRSFGWTMQTSITGDILWQAILLAVGAAVLAGIYPTWRMARSAPALALREK' A
#
# COMPACT_ATOMS: atom_id res chain seq x y z
N MET A 1 -33.78 16.72 -12.54
CA MET A 1 -34.13 15.44 -11.89
C MET A 1 -33.15 15.14 -10.75
N PRO A 2 -33.33 15.72 -9.55
CA PRO A 2 -32.45 15.51 -8.38
C PRO A 2 -32.60 14.13 -7.72
N LEU A 3 -33.58 13.33 -8.18
CA LEU A 3 -33.91 12.02 -7.64
C LEU A 3 -32.78 10.99 -7.75
N GLY A 4 -32.01 11.02 -8.84
CA GLY A 4 -30.89 10.10 -9.05
C GLY A 4 -29.78 10.28 -8.02
N ILE A 5 -29.52 11.53 -7.60
CA ILE A 5 -28.53 11.86 -6.58
C ILE A 5 -28.99 11.33 -5.22
N ILE A 6 -30.28 11.54 -4.89
CA ILE A 6 -30.87 11.04 -3.64
C ILE A 6 -30.81 9.50 -3.59
N GLN A 7 -31.11 8.82 -4.70
CA GLN A 7 -31.02 7.36 -4.78
C GLN A 7 -29.58 6.85 -4.63
N ALA A 8 -28.61 7.46 -5.30
CA ALA A 8 -27.20 7.11 -5.16
C ALA A 8 -26.70 7.28 -3.71
N LEU A 9 -27.07 8.39 -3.05
CA LEU A 9 -26.70 8.63 -1.65
C LEU A 9 -27.31 7.60 -0.70
N VAL A 10 -28.58 7.24 -0.89
CA VAL A 10 -29.24 6.20 -0.09
C VAL A 10 -28.55 4.86 -0.27
N LEU A 11 -28.20 4.48 -1.51
CA LEU A 11 -27.48 3.23 -1.78
C LEU A 11 -26.10 3.23 -1.11
N ILE A 12 -25.34 4.32 -1.18
CA ILE A 12 -24.04 4.43 -0.51
C ILE A 12 -24.19 4.27 1.01
N LEU A 13 -25.11 5.01 1.63
CA LEU A 13 -25.31 4.98 3.08
C LEU A 13 -25.82 3.63 3.57
N VAL A 14 -26.76 3.02 2.83
CA VAL A 14 -27.36 1.73 3.17
C VAL A 14 -26.38 0.60 2.91
N ILE A 15 -25.62 0.58 1.80
CA ILE A 15 -24.58 -0.43 1.54
C ILE A 15 -23.45 -0.32 2.56
N ASN A 16 -23.00 0.90 2.88
CA ASN A 16 -22.00 1.13 3.92
C ASN A 16 -22.51 0.67 5.32
N ARG A 17 -23.82 0.68 5.57
CA ARG A 17 -24.41 0.09 6.79
C ARG A 17 -24.70 -1.42 6.70
N ARG A 18 -25.11 -1.93 5.53
CA ARG A 18 -25.69 -3.27 5.30
C ARG A 18 -24.66 -4.30 4.84
N SER A 19 -23.79 -3.95 3.88
CA SER A 19 -22.71 -4.84 3.43
C SER A 19 -21.64 -5.01 4.50
N PHE A 20 -21.55 -4.06 5.43
CA PHE A 20 -20.73 -4.23 6.62
C PHE A 20 -21.50 -4.88 7.78
N GLY A 21 -22.82 -4.67 7.93
CA GLY A 21 -23.72 -5.39 8.89
C GLY A 21 -23.42 -5.20 10.38
N TRP A 22 -22.20 -4.74 10.62
CA TRP A 22 -21.39 -4.40 11.75
C TRP A 22 -20.85 -3.04 11.30
N THR A 23 -20.59 -2.08 12.18
CA THR A 23 -19.48 -1.19 11.84
C THR A 23 -18.35 -2.13 11.43
N MET A 24 -17.62 -1.92 10.33
CA MET A 24 -16.23 -2.31 10.44
C MET A 24 -15.79 -1.59 11.70
N GLN A 25 -15.74 -2.30 12.83
CA GLN A 25 -14.91 -1.86 13.92
C GLN A 25 -13.61 -1.77 13.17
N THR A 26 -13.23 -0.55 12.81
CA THR A 26 -11.88 -0.21 12.45
C THR A 26 -11.12 -0.44 13.74
N SER A 27 -10.97 -1.73 14.05
CA SER A 27 -10.11 -2.30 15.05
C SER A 27 -8.77 -2.09 14.41
N ILE A 28 -8.28 -0.87 14.52
CA ILE A 28 -6.89 -0.56 14.31
C ILE A 28 -6.18 -1.25 15.47
N THR A 29 -6.08 -2.57 15.37
CA THR A 29 -5.36 -3.38 16.33
C THR A 29 -3.90 -3.02 16.12
N GLY A 30 -3.22 -2.57 17.16
CA GLY A 30 -1.81 -2.17 17.09
C GLY A 30 -0.93 -3.23 16.39
N ASP A 31 -1.27 -4.51 16.59
CA ASP A 31 -0.63 -5.64 15.92
C ASP A 31 -0.68 -5.59 14.39
N ILE A 32 -1.84 -5.27 13.80
CA ILE A 32 -2.00 -5.21 12.33
C ILE A 32 -1.20 -4.05 11.78
N LEU A 33 -1.18 -2.92 12.49
CA LEU A 33 -0.43 -1.75 12.07
C LEU A 33 1.09 -2.02 12.10
N TRP A 34 1.56 -2.72 13.14
CA TRP A 34 2.96 -3.12 13.25
C TRP A 34 3.36 -4.15 12.18
N GLN A 35 2.51 -5.15 11.94
CA GLN A 35 2.73 -6.13 10.86
C GLN A 35 2.79 -5.46 9.49
N ALA A 36 1.90 -4.50 9.22
CA ALA A 36 1.88 -3.75 7.97
C ALA A 36 3.16 -2.93 7.76
N ILE A 37 3.66 -2.25 8.81
CA ILE A 37 4.93 -1.50 8.75
C ILE A 37 6.10 -2.45 8.49
N LEU A 38 6.19 -3.55 9.24
CA LEU A 38 7.25 -4.54 9.05
C LEU A 38 7.25 -5.13 7.64
N LEU A 39 6.07 -5.47 7.12
CA LEU A 39 5.91 -5.99 5.77
C LEU A 39 6.34 -4.96 4.72
N ALA A 40 5.91 -3.70 4.87
CA ALA A 40 6.26 -2.63 3.94
C ALA A 40 7.77 -2.34 3.94
N VAL A 41 8.40 -2.26 5.11
CA VAL A 41 9.86 -2.06 5.23
C VAL A 41 10.62 -3.25 4.66
N GLY A 42 10.21 -4.48 4.99
CA GLY A 42 10.82 -5.70 4.45
C GLY A 42 10.74 -5.76 2.93
N ALA A 43 9.57 -5.44 2.36
CA ALA A 43 9.38 -5.36 0.92
C ALA A 43 10.26 -4.28 0.27
N ALA A 44 10.36 -3.09 0.87
CA ALA A 44 11.21 -2.01 0.37
C ALA A 44 12.69 -2.38 0.39
N VAL A 45 13.17 -3.05 1.45
CA VAL A 45 14.54 -3.53 1.55
C VAL A 45 14.82 -4.59 0.49
N LEU A 46 13.96 -5.60 0.34
CA LEU A 46 14.11 -6.63 -0.68
C LEU A 46 14.08 -6.04 -2.11
N ALA A 47 13.18 -5.10 -2.36
CA ALA A 47 13.09 -4.38 -3.62
C ALA A 47 14.32 -3.51 -3.90
N GLY A 48 14.97 -2.97 -2.86
CA GLY A 48 16.21 -2.21 -2.95
C GLY A 48 17.45 -3.08 -3.12
N ILE A 49 17.50 -4.26 -2.50
CA ILE A 49 18.64 -5.18 -2.60
C ILE A 49 18.91 -5.55 -4.07
N TYR A 50 17.89 -5.92 -4.85
CA TYR A 50 18.06 -6.30 -6.25
C TYR A 50 18.76 -5.24 -7.13
N PRO A 51 18.27 -3.98 -7.22
CA PRO A 51 18.95 -2.93 -7.97
C PRO A 51 20.28 -2.53 -7.34
N THR A 52 20.41 -2.48 -6.00
CA THR A 52 21.69 -2.12 -5.36
C THR A 52 22.77 -3.15 -5.65
N TRP A 53 22.44 -4.45 -5.65
CA TRP A 53 23.39 -5.51 -6.02
C TRP A 53 23.77 -5.43 -7.50
N ARG A 54 22.79 -5.16 -8.38
CA ARG A 54 23.05 -4.92 -9.80
C ARG A 54 23.98 -3.71 -10.00
N MET A 55 23.71 -2.59 -9.33
CA MET A 55 24.52 -1.37 -9.40
C MET A 55 25.91 -1.57 -8.81
N ALA A 56 26.04 -2.21 -7.64
CA ALA A 56 27.32 -2.50 -6.99
C ALA A 56 28.22 -3.37 -7.86
N ARG A 57 27.65 -4.31 -8.63
CA ARG A 57 28.41 -5.18 -9.53
C ARG A 57 28.75 -4.50 -10.88
N SER A 58 28.01 -3.46 -11.28
CA SER A 58 28.28 -2.68 -12.50
C SER A 58 29.23 -1.50 -12.30
N ALA A 59 29.36 -0.96 -11.08
CA ALA A 59 30.05 0.31 -10.83
C ALA A 59 31.60 0.28 -10.81
N PRO A 60 32.33 -0.78 -10.40
CA PRO A 60 33.78 -0.64 -10.24
C PRO A 60 34.57 -0.78 -11.55
N ALA A 61 33.97 -1.31 -12.63
CA ALA A 61 34.68 -1.55 -13.89
C ALA A 61 34.50 -0.46 -14.96
N LEU A 62 33.41 0.31 -14.91
CA LEU A 62 33.12 1.36 -15.91
C LEU A 62 33.58 2.75 -15.48
N ALA A 63 33.65 3.05 -14.18
CA ALA A 63 34.11 4.35 -13.69
C ALA A 63 35.63 4.57 -13.78
N LEU A 64 36.41 3.52 -14.10
CA LEU A 64 37.88 3.60 -14.20
C LEU A 64 38.40 3.65 -15.65
N ARG A 65 37.50 3.59 -16.65
CA ARG A 65 37.87 3.55 -18.08
C ARG A 65 37.80 4.91 -18.79
N GLU A 66 37.62 5.97 -18.02
CA GLU A 66 37.74 7.36 -18.49
C GLU A 66 38.96 8.00 -17.82
N LYS A 67 40.14 7.50 -18.19
CA LYS A 67 41.43 8.19 -18.15
C LYS A 67 42.11 7.94 -19.48
#